data_AF-K9VKV2-F1
#
_entry.id   AF-K9VKV2-F1
#
_cell.length_a   1.000
_cell.length_b   1.000
_cell.length_c   1.000
_cell.angle_alpha   90.00
_cell.angle_beta   90.00
_cell.angle_gamma   90.00
#
_symmetry.space_group_name_H-M   'P 1'
#
loop_
_entity.id
_entity.type
_entity.pdbx_description
1 polymer ?
#
loop_
_entity_poly.entity_id
_entity_poly.type
_entity_poly.pdbx_seq_one_letter_code
_entity_poly.pdbx_strand_id
1 'polypeptide(L)'
;MLSVKDRREQEKLRDRIDRLKVEPQKQGKALVDNLSGFRSIRAVGQRYRIVYQVEQERVLVVVVGLGRRKDGDKKDIYTILEKLLEP
;
A
#
# COMPACT_ATOMS: atom_id res chain seq x y z
N MET A 1 11.87 6.87 2.02
CA MET A 1 11.11 5.77 2.68
C MET A 1 10.44 6.34 3.93
N LEU A 2 9.11 6.35 4.01
CA LEU A 2 8.34 7.02 5.08
C LEU A 2 8.73 6.47 6.46
N SER A 3 9.29 7.31 7.33
CA SER A 3 9.73 6.91 8.67
C SER A 3 8.51 6.78 9.60
N VAL A 4 7.83 5.64 9.54
CA VAL A 4 6.89 5.27 10.62
C VAL A 4 7.74 5.11 11.87
N LYS A 5 7.69 6.07 12.80
CA LYS A 5 8.59 6.10 13.98
C LYS A 5 8.06 5.26 15.15
N ASP A 6 6.74 5.10 15.24
CA ASP A 6 6.11 4.33 16.32
C ASP A 6 6.28 2.82 16.07
N ARG A 7 6.91 2.12 17.04
CA ARG A 7 7.18 0.69 16.95
C ARG A 7 5.91 -0.17 16.85
N ARG A 8 4.84 0.19 17.56
CA ARG A 8 3.56 -0.53 17.50
C ARG A 8 2.89 -0.35 16.15
N GLU A 9 3.03 0.83 15.54
CA GLU A 9 2.58 1.06 14.16
C GLU A 9 3.41 0.24 13.17
N GLN A 10 4.74 0.18 13.33
CA GLN A 10 5.62 -0.66 12.51
C GLN A 10 5.26 -2.15 12.60
N GLU A 11 5.03 -2.68 13.80
CA GLU A 11 4.64 -4.08 14.01
C GLU A 11 3.32 -4.40 13.31
N LYS A 12 2.30 -3.56 13.50
CA LYS A 12 1.00 -3.72 12.82
C LYS A 12 1.11 -3.64 11.29
N LEU A 13 2.05 -2.85 10.77
CA LEU A 13 2.34 -2.81 9.33
C LEU A 13 3.00 -4.11 8.87
N ARG A 14 4.00 -4.61 9.59
CA ARG A 14 4.65 -5.89 9.30
C ARG A 14 3.65 -7.04 9.29
N ASP A 15 2.83 -7.15 10.33
CA ASP A 15 1.78 -8.17 10.42
C ASP A 15 0.80 -8.11 9.24
N ARG A 16 0.46 -6.89 8.79
CA ARG A 16 -0.44 -6.71 7.63
C ARG A 16 0.24 -7.11 6.32
N ILE A 17 1.53 -6.82 6.16
CA ILE A 17 2.34 -7.22 5.01
C ILE A 17 2.50 -8.74 4.98
N ASP A 18 2.79 -9.39 6.11
CA ASP A 18 2.93 -10.84 6.18
C ASP A 18 1.64 -11.56 5.75
N ARG A 19 0.48 -11.00 6.08
CA ARG A 19 -0.81 -11.55 5.61
C ARG A 19 -0.96 -11.51 4.10
N LEU A 20 -0.25 -10.65 3.36
CA LEU A 20 -0.30 -10.62 1.90
C LEU A 20 0.32 -11.88 1.26
N LYS A 21 1.02 -12.72 2.01
CA LYS A 21 1.51 -14.03 1.52
C LYS A 21 0.37 -14.99 1.16
N VAL A 22 -0.82 -14.81 1.72
CA VAL A 22 -1.97 -15.70 1.51
C VAL A 22 -3.00 -15.02 0.63
N GLU A 23 -3.16 -15.50 -0.60
CA GLU A 23 -4.15 -14.97 -1.56
C GLU A 23 -4.16 -13.42 -1.70
N PRO A 24 -3.01 -12.77 -1.97
CA PRO A 24 -2.93 -11.31 -2.05
C PRO A 24 -3.92 -10.69 -3.04
N GLN A 25 -4.22 -11.37 -4.14
CA GLN A 25 -5.21 -10.96 -5.14
C GLN A 25 -6.64 -10.82 -4.60
N LYS A 26 -6.95 -11.42 -3.44
CA LYS A 26 -8.26 -11.29 -2.77
C LYS A 26 -8.26 -10.23 -1.66
N GLN A 27 -7.12 -9.60 -1.38
CA GLN A 27 -6.98 -8.66 -0.27
C GLN A 27 -7.03 -7.20 -0.73
N GLY A 28 -7.78 -6.37 0.01
CA GLY A 28 -7.86 -4.94 -0.27
C GLY A 28 -8.65 -4.61 -1.54
N LYS A 29 -8.65 -3.34 -1.91
CA LYS A 29 -9.37 -2.81 -3.08
C LYS A 29 -8.43 -2.76 -4.28
N ALA A 30 -8.86 -3.25 -5.44
CA ALA A 30 -8.19 -2.95 -6.70
C ALA A 30 -8.28 -1.45 -6.99
N LEU A 31 -7.15 -0.85 -7.35
CA LEU A 31 -7.10 0.54 -7.77
C LEU A 31 -7.43 0.64 -9.26
N VAL A 32 -7.76 1.86 -9.70
CA VAL A 32 -8.24 2.17 -11.05
C VAL A 32 -7.40 3.30 -11.66
N ASP A 33 -7.68 3.64 -12.92
CA ASP A 33 -7.02 4.71 -13.67
C ASP A 33 -5.49 4.51 -13.70
N ASN A 34 -4.71 5.55 -13.40
CA ASN A 34 -3.25 5.51 -13.39
C ASN A 34 -2.64 4.52 -12.38
N LEU A 35 -3.47 4.01 -11.45
CA LEU A 35 -3.08 3.00 -10.46
C LEU A 35 -3.71 1.62 -10.76
N SER A 36 -4.23 1.41 -11.97
CA SER A 36 -4.66 0.09 -12.44
C SER A 36 -3.51 -0.92 -12.31
N GLY A 37 -3.83 -2.15 -11.92
CA GLY A 37 -2.85 -3.20 -11.61
C GLY A 37 -2.36 -3.21 -10.15
N PHE A 38 -2.58 -2.13 -9.40
CA PHE A 38 -2.28 -2.09 -7.97
C PHE A 38 -3.50 -2.42 -7.10
N ARG A 39 -3.21 -2.85 -5.89
CA ARG A 39 -4.17 -3.09 -4.81
C ARG A 39 -3.82 -2.24 -3.60
N SER A 40 -4.84 -1.81 -2.87
CA SER A 40 -4.68 -0.97 -1.68
C SER A 40 -5.40 -1.58 -0.50
N ILE A 41 -4.68 -1.72 0.61
CA ILE A 41 -5.24 -2.24 1.86
C ILE A 41 -4.93 -1.33 3.03
N ARG A 42 -5.89 -1.23 3.95
CA ARG A 42 -5.76 -0.44 5.17
C ARG A 42 -4.89 -1.15 6.19
N ALA A 43 -4.10 -0.38 6.93
CA ALA A 43 -3.27 -0.87 8.01
C ALA A 43 -3.22 0.15 9.15
N VAL A 44 -2.98 -0.36 10.37
CA VAL A 44 -3.00 0.46 11.61
C VAL A 44 -4.31 1.28 11.68
N GLY A 45 -5.44 0.57 11.61
CA GLY A 45 -6.76 1.19 11.46
C GLY A 45 -6.95 1.78 10.05
N GLN A 46 -7.36 3.05 9.97
CA GLN A 46 -7.51 3.80 8.72
C GLN A 46 -6.31 4.70 8.40
N ARG A 47 -5.30 4.71 9.29
CA ARG A 47 -4.23 5.70 9.25
C ARG A 47 -3.25 5.46 8.12
N TYR A 48 -2.99 4.22 7.76
CA TYR A 48 -2.04 3.88 6.71
C TYR A 48 -2.69 3.02 5.65
N ARG A 49 -2.13 3.10 4.44
CA ARG A 49 -2.38 2.12 3.39
C ARG A 49 -1.10 1.50 2.90
N ILE A 50 -1.17 0.20 2.67
CA ILE A 50 -0.19 -0.56 1.90
C ILE A 50 -0.75 -0.61 0.48
N VAL A 51 -0.03 -0.02 -0.46
CA VAL A 51 -0.30 -0.20 -1.89
C VAL A 51 0.69 -1.22 -2.43
N TYR A 52 0.19 -2.19 -3.19
CA TYR A 52 1.01 -3.27 -3.70
C TYR A 52 0.50 -3.82 -5.04
N GLN A 53 1.40 -4.45 -5.79
CA GLN A 53 1.09 -5.21 -7.00
C GLN A 53 1.29 -6.70 -6.74
N VAL A 54 0.57 -7.55 -7.49
CA VAL A 54 0.73 -9.01 -7.45
C VAL A 54 1.25 -9.47 -8.79
N GLU A 55 2.51 -9.89 -8.85
CA GLU A 55 3.06 -10.53 -10.05
C GLU A 55 2.74 -12.02 -10.04
N GLN A 56 1.85 -12.46 -10.94
CA GLN A 56 1.27 -13.80 -10.92
C GLN A 56 2.29 -14.92 -11.13
N GLU A 57 3.38 -14.66 -11.87
CA GLU A 57 4.40 -15.68 -12.13
C GLU A 57 5.21 -16.06 -10.88
N ARG A 58 5.25 -15.19 -9.86
CA ARG A 58 6.08 -15.41 -8.65
C ARG A 58 5.34 -15.15 -7.33
N VAL A 59 4.05 -14.81 -7.38
CA VAL A 59 3.26 -14.31 -6.24
C VAL A 59 4.06 -13.24 -5.48
N LEU A 60 4.67 -12.32 -6.23
CA LEU A 60 5.49 -11.26 -5.66
C LEU A 60 4.60 -10.09 -5.25
N VAL A 61 4.69 -9.70 -3.98
CA VAL A 61 4.01 -8.51 -3.43
C VAL A 61 5.01 -7.37 -3.36
N VAL A 62 4.91 -6.41 -4.28
CA VAL A 62 5.75 -5.21 -4.28
C VAL A 62 5.03 -4.11 -3.50
N VAL A 63 5.48 -3.79 -2.29
CA VAL A 63 4.93 -2.66 -1.53
C VAL A 63 5.46 -1.36 -2.11
N VAL A 64 4.65 -0.69 -2.93
CA VAL A 64 5.02 0.56 -3.61
C VAL A 64 4.84 1.79 -2.72
N GLY A 65 3.97 1.71 -1.70
CA GLY A 65 3.68 2.85 -0.84
C GLY A 65 3.12 2.49 0.53
N LEU A 66 3.63 3.20 1.55
CA LEU A 66 3.18 3.16 2.94
C LEU A 66 3.02 4.58 3.45
N GLY A 67 1.80 5.09 3.49
CA GLY A 67 1.55 6.48 3.89
C GLY A 67 0.15 6.71 4.40
N ARG A 68 -0.07 7.92 4.94
CA ARG A 68 -1.40 8.31 5.42
C ARG A 68 -2.33 8.61 4.26
N ARG A 69 -3.58 8.16 4.37
CA ARG A 69 -4.65 8.73 3.53
C ARG A 69 -5.10 10.04 4.15
N LYS A 70 -5.01 11.13 3.40
CA LYS A 70 -5.60 12.41 3.73
C LYS A 70 -6.03 13.07 2.44
N ASP A 71 -7.31 12.89 2.11
CA ASP A 71 -7.90 13.38 0.87
C ASP A 71 -7.64 14.89 0.69
N GLY A 72 -7.17 15.30 -0.49
CA GLY A 72 -6.77 16.68 -0.80
C GLY A 72 -5.39 17.13 -0.25
N ASP A 73 -4.63 16.29 0.45
CA ASP A 73 -3.27 16.59 0.91
C ASP A 73 -2.22 16.14 -0.10
N LYS A 74 -1.20 16.97 -0.40
CA LYS A 74 -0.07 16.60 -1.26
C LYS A 74 0.78 15.45 -0.70
N LYS A 75 0.66 15.19 0.61
CA LYS A 75 1.28 14.06 1.32
C LYS A 75 0.38 12.82 1.34
N ASP A 76 -0.78 12.86 0.70
CA ASP A 76 -1.61 11.67 0.49
C ASP A 76 -0.84 10.62 -0.30
N ILE A 77 -0.98 9.37 0.13
CA ILE A 77 -0.24 8.26 -0.45
C ILE A 77 -0.57 8.05 -1.93
N TYR A 78 -1.78 8.36 -2.40
CA TYR A 78 -2.13 8.22 -3.81
C TYR A 78 -1.48 9.31 -4.66
N THR A 79 -1.52 10.57 -4.21
CA THR A 79 -0.86 11.68 -4.89
C THR A 79 0.66 11.48 -5.01
N ILE A 80 1.30 10.89 -4.00
CA ILE A 80 2.73 10.57 -4.07
C ILE A 80 3.00 9.44 -5.07
N LEU A 81 2.18 8.38 -5.05
CA LEU A 81 2.36 7.23 -5.93
C LEU A 81 2.13 7.58 -7.40
N GLU A 82 1.08 8.35 -7.72
CA GLU A 82 0.81 8.81 -9.09
C GLU A 82 2.02 9.53 -9.68
N LYS A 83 2.62 10.47 -8.94
CA LYS A 83 3.82 11.21 -9.39
C LYS A 83 5.07 10.36 -9.57
N LEU A 84 5.21 9.27 -8.82
CA LEU A 84 6.38 8.39 -8.88
C LEU A 84 6.26 7.31 -9.96
N LEU A 85 5.03 7.03 -10.40
CA LEU A 85 4.70 6.03 -11.41
C LEU A 85 4.39 6.67 -12.78
N GLU A 86 4.27 7.99 -12.84
CA GLU A 86 4.34 8.74 -14.10
C GLU A 86 5.74 8.59 -14.72
N PRO A 87 5.83 8.26 -16.02
CA PRO A 87 7.11 8.03 -16.72
C PRO A 87 7.94 9.29 -16.95
#